data_AF-A0A920ISQ9-F1
#
_entry.id   AF-A0A920ISQ9-F1
#
_cell.length_a   1.000
_cell.length_b   1.000
_cell.length_c   1.000
_cell.angle_alpha   90.00
_cell.angle_beta   90.00
_cell.angle_gamma   90.00
#
_symmetry.space_group_name_H-M   'P 1'
#
loop_
_entity.id
_entity.type
_entity.pdbx_description
1 polymer ?
#
loop_
_entity_poly.entity_id
_entity_poly.type
_entity_poly.pdbx_seq_one_letter_code
_entity_poly.pdbx_strand_id
1 'polypeptide(L)'
;MVPALLLKKKGWGNIEFDVVEETLGLTNLRVLKTGSMVNLERSMKASSEIGGHLVSGHIQGIGIVTKIDELSDKVRDIKIKLSKNLMQYVIYKGYIAINGCSLTIGK
;
A
#
# COMPACT_ATOMS: atom_id res chain seq x y z
N MET A 1 -1.58 -3.29 -3.51
CA MET A 1 -0.38 -2.45 -3.50
C MET A 1 -0.52 -1.35 -4.53
N VAL A 2 -0.02 -0.14 -4.25
CA VAL A 2 0.30 0.89 -5.26
C VAL A 2 1.70 1.43 -4.94
N PRO A 3 2.79 0.87 -5.51
CA PRO A 3 4.07 1.55 -5.47
C PRO A 3 4.02 2.73 -6.47
N ALA A 4 4.88 3.72 -6.31
CA ALA A 4 5.04 4.74 -7.34
C ALA A 4 5.67 4.12 -8.60
N LEU A 5 4.87 3.91 -9.65
CA LEU A 5 5.31 3.32 -10.91
C LEU A 5 5.02 4.27 -12.09
N LEU A 6 5.93 4.29 -13.06
CA LEU A 6 5.76 5.07 -14.28
C LEU A 6 5.03 4.23 -15.33
N LEU A 7 3.96 4.82 -15.89
CA LEU A 7 3.15 4.20 -16.93
C LEU A 7 3.99 4.04 -18.20
N LYS A 8 4.17 2.80 -18.64
CA LYS A 8 4.85 2.45 -19.90
C LYS A 8 3.89 2.52 -21.07
N LYS A 9 2.70 1.93 -20.92
CA LYS A 9 1.70 1.83 -21.98
C LYS A 9 0.29 1.84 -21.39
N LYS A 10 -0.64 2.44 -22.15
CA LYS A 10 -2.06 2.45 -21.83
C LYS A 10 -2.84 1.96 -23.05
N GLY A 11 -3.60 0.89 -22.87
CA GLY A 11 -4.56 0.38 -23.83
C GLY A 11 -5.99 0.58 -23.34
N TRP A 12 -6.95 0.02 -24.07
CA TRP A 12 -8.33 -0.03 -23.60
C TRP A 12 -8.44 -1.07 -22.48
N GLY A 13 -8.72 -0.62 -21.26
CA GLY A 13 -8.89 -1.48 -20.08
C GLY A 13 -7.59 -2.01 -19.46
N ASN A 14 -6.43 -1.76 -20.07
CA ASN A 14 -5.14 -2.27 -19.62
C ASN A 14 -4.10 -1.15 -19.49
N ILE A 15 -3.24 -1.27 -18.48
CA ILE A 15 -2.08 -0.40 -18.24
C ILE A 15 -0.86 -1.26 -17.95
N GLU A 16 0.29 -0.83 -18.42
CA GLU A 16 1.57 -1.53 -18.26
C GLU A 16 2.56 -0.59 -17.56
N PHE A 17 3.38 -1.16 -16.68
CA PHE A 17 4.40 -0.45 -15.92
C PHE A 17 5.70 -1.25 -15.98
N ASP A 18 6.83 -0.54 -16.03
CA ASP A 18 8.12 -1.15 -15.76
C ASP A 18 8.41 -1.07 -14.25
N VAL A 19 9.01 -2.13 -13.71
CA VAL A 19 9.32 -2.24 -12.28
C VAL A 19 10.80 -2.53 -12.12
N VAL A 20 11.46 -1.75 -11.28
CA VAL A 20 12.88 -1.96 -10.95
C VAL A 20 13.03 -3.03 -9.86
N GLU A 21 14.19 -3.71 -9.84
CA GLU A 21 14.45 -4.83 -8.91
C GLU A 21 14.29 -4.42 -7.44
N GLU A 22 14.71 -3.21 -7.07
CA GLU A 22 14.54 -2.70 -5.71
C GLU A 22 13.06 -2.65 -5.30
N THR A 23 12.18 -2.21 -6.21
CA THR A 23 10.73 -2.21 -5.96
C THR A 23 10.25 -3.64 -5.80
N LEU A 24 10.66 -4.58 -6.66
CA LEU A 24 10.29 -6.00 -6.51
C LEU A 24 10.74 -6.59 -5.17
N GLY A 25 11.92 -6.20 -4.66
CA GLY A 25 12.45 -6.66 -3.38
C GLY A 25 11.75 -6.10 -2.15
N LEU A 26 11.23 -4.87 -2.25
CA LEU A 26 10.53 -4.19 -1.14
C LEU A 26 9.01 -4.38 -1.16
N THR A 27 8.48 -5.08 -2.16
CA THR A 27 7.05 -5.14 -2.42
C THR A 27 6.49 -6.55 -2.58
N ASN A 28 5.16 -6.68 -2.49
CA ASN A 28 4.47 -7.92 -2.81
C ASN A 28 4.26 -8.14 -4.32
N LEU A 29 4.79 -7.28 -5.20
CA LEU A 29 4.62 -7.42 -6.65
C LEU A 29 5.16 -8.76 -7.17
N ARG A 30 6.26 -9.25 -6.59
CA ARG A 30 6.91 -10.50 -7.00
C ARG A 30 6.05 -11.76 -6.82
N VAL A 31 5.06 -11.70 -5.92
CA VAL A 31 4.16 -12.84 -5.66
C VAL A 31 2.82 -12.73 -6.38
N LEU A 32 2.57 -11.63 -7.08
CA LEU A 32 1.35 -11.46 -7.86
C LEU A 32 1.36 -12.39 -9.07
N LYS A 33 0.18 -12.88 -9.40
CA LYS A 33 -0.10 -13.71 -10.58
C LYS A 33 -1.19 -13.06 -11.42
N THR A 34 -1.32 -13.45 -12.68
CA THR A 34 -2.46 -13.07 -13.51
C THR A 34 -3.78 -13.33 -12.78
N GLY A 35 -4.67 -12.33 -12.76
CA GLY A 35 -5.93 -12.37 -12.01
C GLY A 35 -5.84 -11.89 -10.56
N SER A 36 -4.65 -11.56 -10.05
CA SER A 36 -4.52 -10.95 -8.72
C SER A 36 -5.14 -9.56 -8.71
N MET A 37 -5.93 -9.28 -7.68
CA MET A 37 -6.46 -7.94 -7.45
C MET A 37 -5.39 -7.05 -6.84
N VAL A 38 -5.32 -5.81 -7.32
CA VAL A 38 -4.44 -4.77 -6.80
C VAL A 38 -5.25 -3.50 -6.55
N ASN A 39 -4.78 -2.70 -5.59
CA ASN A 39 -5.26 -1.33 -5.47
C ASN A 39 -4.60 -0.51 -6.57
N LEU A 40 -5.26 0.56 -7.02
CA LEU A 40 -4.72 1.51 -7.97
C LEU A 40 -5.11 2.91 -7.51
N GLU A 41 -4.13 3.81 -7.46
CA GLU A 41 -4.32 5.22 -7.15
C GLU A 41 -3.55 6.05 -8.18
N ARG A 42 -4.18 7.11 -8.69
CA ARG A 42 -3.54 8.01 -9.66
C ARG A 42 -2.70 9.03 -8.92
N SER A 43 -1.58 9.44 -9.52
CA SER A 43 -0.81 10.57 -9.02
C SER A 43 -1.69 11.80 -8.87
N MET A 44 -1.59 12.42 -7.70
CA MET A 44 -2.36 13.59 -7.32
C MET A 44 -1.87 14.83 -8.10
N LYS A 45 -2.79 15.72 -8.48
CA LYS A 45 -2.41 17.03 -9.05
C LYS A 45 -2.08 17.99 -7.91
N ALA A 46 -1.25 18.99 -8.17
CA ALA A 46 -0.81 19.96 -7.15
C ALA A 46 -1.97 20.68 -6.41
N SER A 47 -3.14 20.81 -7.05
CA SER A 47 -4.32 21.48 -6.50
C SER A 47 -5.40 20.52 -5.97
N SER A 48 -5.08 19.25 -5.79
CA SER A 48 -6.05 18.25 -5.32
C SER A 48 -6.09 18.19 -3.78
N GLU A 49 -7.27 17.91 -3.24
CA GLU A 49 -7.48 17.73 -1.80
C GLU A 49 -6.85 16.42 -1.30
N ILE A 50 -6.33 16.44 -0.07
CA ILE A 50 -5.76 15.28 0.60
C ILE A 50 -6.80 14.74 1.58
N GLY A 51 -7.48 13.65 1.22
CA GLY A 51 -8.52 13.03 2.05
C GLY A 51 -7.99 12.19 3.23
N GLY A 52 -6.68 11.92 3.26
CA GLY A 52 -6.01 11.14 4.30
C GLY A 52 -4.71 11.80 4.74
N HIS A 53 -3.60 11.07 4.65
CA HIS A 53 -2.26 11.63 4.80
C HIS A 53 -1.51 11.57 3.46
N LEU A 54 -0.41 12.32 3.36
CA LEU A 54 0.41 12.34 2.15
C LEU A 54 1.13 11.00 1.99
N VAL A 55 0.83 10.29 0.89
CA VAL A 55 1.45 9.01 0.53
C VAL A 55 2.33 9.22 -0.70
N SER A 56 3.63 8.99 -0.56
CA SER A 56 4.60 9.17 -1.66
C SER A 56 4.60 8.02 -2.67
N GLY A 57 4.10 6.85 -2.28
CA GLY A 57 4.21 5.61 -3.07
C GLY A 57 5.58 4.92 -2.96
N HIS A 58 6.52 5.47 -2.19
CA HIS A 58 7.77 4.78 -1.84
C HIS A 58 7.51 3.77 -0.73
N ILE A 59 7.66 2.48 -1.03
CA ILE A 59 7.38 1.40 -0.09
C ILE A 59 8.63 1.10 0.75
N GLN A 60 8.51 1.16 2.08
CA GLN A 60 9.62 0.89 3.00
C GLN A 60 9.80 -0.61 3.32
N GLY A 61 8.80 -1.44 3.02
CA GLY A 61 8.89 -2.89 3.16
C GLY A 61 7.53 -3.58 3.24
N ILE A 62 7.58 -4.85 3.62
CA ILE A 62 6.41 -5.74 3.66
C ILE A 62 6.08 -6.09 5.12
N GLY A 63 4.79 -6.02 5.45
CA GLY A 63 4.23 -6.56 6.69
C GLY A 63 3.47 -7.85 6.44
N ILE A 64 3.41 -8.71 7.46
CA ILE A 64 2.64 -9.96 7.42
C ILE A 64 1.37 -9.77 8.24
N VAL A 65 0.21 -9.97 7.61
CA VAL A 65 -1.05 -10.02 8.34
C VAL A 65 -1.04 -11.28 9.21
N THR A 66 -1.10 -11.10 10.53
CA THR A 66 -1.10 -12.22 11.49
C THR A 66 -2.49 -12.51 12.03
N LYS A 67 -3.40 -11.54 11.98
CA LYS A 67 -4.77 -11.69 12.45
C LYS A 67 -5.69 -10.68 11.79
N ILE A 68 -6.92 -11.10 11.52
CA ILE A 68 -8.03 -10.23 11.12
C ILE A 68 -9.19 -10.57 12.05
N ASP A 69 -9.58 -9.62 12.89
CA ASP A 69 -10.72 -9.71 13.79
C ASP A 69 -11.89 -8.92 13.20
N GLU A 70 -13.06 -9.54 13.09
CA GLU A 70 -14.28 -8.86 12.65
C GLU A 70 -14.98 -8.22 13.86
N LEU A 71 -14.96 -6.88 13.92
CA LEU A 71 -15.61 -6.15 15.01
C LEU A 71 -17.07 -5.82 14.69
N SER A 72 -17.38 -5.63 13.39
CA SER A 72 -18.73 -5.47 12.84
C SER A 72 -18.73 -5.70 11.34
N ASP A 73 -19.89 -5.65 10.69
CA ASP A 73 -20.06 -5.84 9.23
C ASP A 73 -19.05 -5.01 8.41
N LYS A 74 -18.72 -3.80 8.85
CA LYS A 74 -17.87 -2.85 8.13
C LYS A 74 -16.53 -2.55 8.80
N VAL A 75 -16.26 -3.11 9.99
CA VAL A 75 -15.05 -2.81 10.75
C VAL A 75 -14.26 -4.09 10.98
N ARG A 76 -13.01 -4.05 10.52
CA ARG A 76 -12.02 -5.10 10.73
C ARG A 76 -10.86 -4.52 11.53
N ASP A 77 -10.42 -5.24 12.55
CA ASP A 77 -9.15 -5.00 13.22
C ASP A 77 -8.10 -5.93 12.61
N ILE A 78 -7.01 -5.38 12.10
CA ILE A 78 -6.00 -6.10 11.31
C ILE A 78 -4.66 -5.96 12.02
N LYS A 79 -4.15 -7.09 12.51
CA LYS A 79 -2.82 -7.15 13.14
C LYS A 79 -1.77 -7.47 12.09
N ILE A 80 -0.78 -6.59 11.98
CA ILE A 80 0.30 -6.71 11.00
C ILE A 80 1.62 -6.77 11.75
N LYS A 81 2.38 -7.84 11.51
CA LYS A 81 3.75 -7.98 11.96
C LYS A 81 4.68 -7.26 10.99
N LEU A 82 5.48 -6.33 11.51
CA LEU A 82 6.52 -5.61 10.78
C LEU A 82 7.91 -5.99 11.29
N SER A 83 8.93 -5.69 10.50
CA SER A 83 10.32 -5.80 10.95
C SER A 83 10.61 -4.78 12.06
N LYS A 84 11.57 -5.10 12.94
CA LYS A 84 11.96 -4.22 14.05
C LYS A 84 12.37 -2.81 13.58
N ASN A 85 13.03 -2.73 12.43
CA ASN A 85 13.50 -1.48 11.84
C ASN A 85 12.34 -0.59 11.34
N LEU A 86 11.21 -1.17 10.96
CA LEU A 86 10.03 -0.40 10.54
C LEU A 86 9.18 0.03 11.74
N MET A 87 9.15 -0.78 12.80
CA MET A 87 8.34 -0.50 14.00
C MET A 87 8.68 0.83 14.68
N GLN A 88 9.92 1.32 14.57
CA GLN A 88 10.32 2.62 15.13
C GLN A 88 9.60 3.83 14.50
N TYR A 89 8.99 3.65 13.32
CA TYR A 89 8.22 4.67 12.62
C TYR A 89 6.70 4.52 12.80
N VAL A 90 6.26 3.52 13.56
CA VAL A 90 4.84 3.21 13.78
C VAL A 90 4.42 3.76 15.14
N ILE A 91 3.53 4.75 15.12
CA ILE A 91 3.10 5.48 16.32
C ILE A 91 1.59 5.30 16.49
N TYR A 92 1.15 4.98 17.70
CA TYR A 92 -0.28 4.88 18.03
C TYR A 92 -1.02 6.18 17.66
N LYS A 93 -2.19 6.06 17.01
CA LYS A 93 -2.95 7.19 16.43
C LYS A 93 -2.25 7.95 15.31
N GLY A 94 -1.06 7.52 14.88
CA GLY A 94 -0.44 7.97 13.65
C GLY A 94 -1.13 7.39 12.41
N TYR A 95 -0.54 7.68 11.26
CA TYR A 95 -1.00 7.17 9.97
C TYR A 95 -0.01 6.18 9.38
N ILE A 96 -0.54 5.24 8.61
CA ILE A 96 0.26 4.29 7.83
C ILE A 96 -0.45 4.01 6.50
N ALA A 97 0.32 3.91 5.41
CA ALA A 97 -0.19 3.46 4.12
C ALA A 97 0.04 1.95 3.98
N ILE A 98 -1.04 1.17 3.84
CA ILE A 98 -0.96 -0.28 3.60
C ILE A 98 -1.58 -0.58 2.26
N ASN A 99 -0.77 -1.13 1.34
CA ASN A 99 -1.21 -1.44 -0.02
C ASN A 99 -1.81 -0.25 -0.80
N GLY A 100 -1.46 1.00 -0.44
CA GLY A 100 -2.01 2.23 -1.01
C GLY A 100 -3.20 2.82 -0.24
N CYS A 101 -3.72 2.12 0.77
CA CYS A 101 -4.79 2.66 1.62
C CYS A 101 -4.18 3.42 2.80
N SER A 102 -4.56 4.69 2.96
CA SER A 102 -4.27 5.49 4.15
C SER A 102 -5.11 5.02 5.33
N LEU A 103 -4.47 4.55 6.40
CA LEU A 103 -5.12 4.00 7.60
C LEU A 103 -4.59 4.66 8.87
N THR A 104 -5.43 4.72 9.91
CA THR A 104 -5.03 5.15 11.26
C THR A 104 -4.54 3.96 12.06
N ILE A 105 -3.43 4.13 12.77
CA ILE A 105 -2.83 3.07 13.60
C ILE A 105 -3.65 2.89 14.89
N GLY A 106 -4.23 1.70 15.03
CA GLY A 106 -4.94 1.22 16.22
C GLY A 106 -4.00 0.72 17.34
N LYS A 107 -4.60 0.16 18.40
CA LYS A 107 -3.86 -0.53 19.47
C LYS A 107 -3.55 -1.96 19.10
#